data_AF-A0A645G695-F1
#
_entry.id   AF-A0A645G695-F1
#
_cell.length_a   1.000
_cell.length_b   1.000
_cell.length_c   1.000
_cell.angle_alpha   90.00
_cell.angle_beta   90.00
_cell.angle_gamma   90.00
#
_symmetry.space_group_name_H-M   'P 1'
#
loop_
_entity.id
_entity.type
_entity.pdbx_description
1 polymer ?
#
loop_
_entity_poly.entity_id
_entity_poly.type
_entity_poly.pdbx_seq_one_letter_code
_entity_poly.pdbx_strand_id
1 'polypeptide(L)'
;MHHIIQSICCEKFTWKTTFGFEDAADTAVLSGALWSVKALVVTFLQKRTNFTAKPIIKVQPVFGEKKLDIDFQCIFSIKLGHLINASKYVFFSKPKEVRRHV
;
A
#
# COMPACT_ATOMS: atom_id res chain seq x y z
N MET A 1 6.60 2.74 -23.33
CA MET A 1 5.73 2.80 -22.13
C MET A 1 6.21 1.68 -21.19
N HIS A 2 6.86 1.87 -20.04
CA HIS A 2 6.51 2.64 -18.86
C HIS A 2 7.72 2.56 -17.89
N HIS A 3 8.55 3.59 -17.74
CA HIS A 3 9.65 3.59 -16.76
C HIS A 3 9.62 4.88 -15.93
N ILE A 4 8.54 5.11 -15.18
CA ILE A 4 8.46 6.25 -14.25
C ILE A 4 7.78 5.83 -12.94
N ILE A 5 8.13 4.69 -12.34
CA ILE A 5 7.77 4.38 -10.94
C ILE A 5 8.84 3.47 -10.34
N GLN A 6 10.02 4.00 -10.03
CA GLN A 6 11.05 3.27 -9.27
C GLN A 6 11.43 3.94 -7.93
N SER A 7 10.72 5.00 -7.56
CA SER A 7 11.11 5.84 -6.42
C SER A 7 10.35 5.54 -5.12
N ILE A 8 9.44 4.57 -5.09
CA ILE A 8 8.60 4.28 -3.91
C ILE A 8 9.17 3.06 -3.18
N CYS A 9 9.82 3.29 -2.04
CA CYS A 9 10.24 2.26 -1.10
C CYS A 9 9.26 2.19 0.07
N CYS A 10 8.93 0.99 0.53
CA CYS A 10 8.17 0.78 1.76
C CYS A 10 9.15 0.42 2.89
N GLU A 11 9.29 1.31 3.86
CA GLU A 11 10.20 1.13 4.99
C GLU A 11 9.59 0.31 6.11
N LYS A 12 8.27 0.44 6.32
CA LYS A 12 7.56 -0.31 7.35
C LYS A 12 6.16 -0.63 6.85
N PHE A 13 5.76 -1.88 6.98
CA PHE A 13 4.39 -2.31 6.73
C PHE A 13 3.97 -3.25 7.86
N THR A 14 2.95 -2.87 8.60
CA THR A 14 2.37 -3.63 9.70
C THR A 14 0.87 -3.65 9.54
N TRP A 15 0.27 -4.82 9.44
CA TRP A 15 -1.17 -4.99 9.34
C TRP A 15 -1.63 -6.08 10.29
N LYS A 16 -2.14 -5.68 11.44
CA LYS A 16 -2.77 -6.55 12.42
C LYS A 16 -4.28 -6.37 12.35
N THR A 17 -5.00 -7.48 12.39
CA THR A 17 -6.45 -7.48 12.49
C THR A 17 -6.83 -8.46 13.57
N THR A 18 -7.47 -7.96 14.61
CA THR A 18 -8.08 -8.75 15.67
C THR A 18 -9.57 -8.69 15.46
N PHE A 19 -10.23 -9.83 15.34
CA PHE A 19 -11.67 -9.83 15.13
C PHE A 19 -12.31 -11.10 15.69
N GLY A 20 -13.58 -11.02 16.03
CA GLY A 20 -14.33 -12.10 16.62
C GLY A 20 -15.82 -11.91 16.44
N PHE A 21 -16.55 -13.01 16.35
CA PHE A 21 -18.00 -13.08 16.31
C PHE A 21 -18.50 -14.02 17.41
N GLU A 22 -19.80 -13.92 17.72
CA GLU A 22 -20.47 -14.83 18.64
C GLU A 22 -20.42 -16.27 18.10
N ASP A 23 -20.61 -16.43 16.79
CA ASP A 23 -20.42 -17.72 16.11
C ASP A 23 -18.95 -17.98 15.78
N ALA A 24 -18.44 -19.12 16.26
CA ALA A 24 -17.09 -19.57 16.01
C ALA A 24 -16.85 -19.98 14.54
N ALA A 25 -17.88 -20.50 13.86
CA ALA A 25 -17.81 -20.87 12.46
C ALA A 25 -17.58 -19.63 11.58
N ASP A 26 -18.34 -18.56 11.82
CA ASP A 26 -18.17 -17.28 11.12
C ASP A 26 -16.76 -16.71 11.35
N THR A 27 -16.29 -16.74 12.60
CA THR A 27 -14.94 -16.29 12.96
C THR A 27 -13.87 -17.10 12.21
N ALA A 28 -14.02 -18.42 12.09
CA ALA A 28 -13.09 -19.28 11.39
C ALA A 28 -13.08 -19.03 9.87
N VAL A 29 -14.26 -18.93 9.24
CA VAL A 29 -14.39 -18.66 7.80
C VAL A 29 -13.79 -17.30 7.46
N LEU A 30 -14.14 -16.27 8.21
CA LEU A 30 -13.58 -14.93 8.02
C LEU A 30 -12.08 -14.87 8.27
N SER A 31 -11.54 -15.72 9.16
CA SER A 31 -10.09 -15.79 9.41
C SER A 31 -9.34 -16.23 8.16
N GLY A 32 -9.81 -17.31 7.52
CA GLY A 32 -9.23 -17.80 6.27
C GLY A 32 -9.38 -16.79 5.13
N ALA A 33 -10.55 -16.15 5.03
CA ALA A 33 -10.80 -15.12 4.02
C ALA A 33 -9.87 -13.91 4.21
N LEU A 34 -9.76 -13.39 5.43
CA LEU A 34 -8.88 -12.27 5.75
C LEU A 34 -7.42 -12.60 5.50
N TRP A 35 -6.96 -13.80 5.84
CA TRP A 35 -5.59 -14.22 5.56
C TRP A 35 -5.31 -14.22 4.06
N SER A 36 -6.25 -14.76 3.27
CA SER A 36 -6.14 -14.81 1.81
C SER A 36 -6.08 -13.42 1.17
N VAL A 37 -6.97 -12.52 1.59
CA VAL A 37 -6.99 -11.12 1.13
C VAL A 37 -5.69 -10.42 1.49
N LYS A 38 -5.24 -10.54 2.75
CA LYS A 38 -3.98 -9.92 3.20
C LYS A 38 -2.77 -10.43 2.43
N ALA A 39 -2.71 -11.74 2.14
CA ALA A 39 -1.64 -12.35 1.35
C ALA A 39 -1.61 -11.81 -0.09
N LEU A 40 -2.78 -11.65 -0.73
CA LEU A 40 -2.89 -11.05 -2.06
C LEU A 40 -2.39 -9.61 -2.07
N VAL A 41 -2.81 -8.80 -1.09
CA VAL A 41 -2.39 -7.40 -0.98
C VAL A 41 -0.87 -7.29 -0.80
N VAL A 42 -0.29 -8.09 0.10
CA VAL A 42 1.16 -8.03 0.32
C VAL A 42 1.95 -8.54 -0.89
N THR A 43 1.50 -9.61 -1.55
CA THR A 43 2.13 -10.08 -2.79
C THR A 43 2.06 -9.01 -3.89
N PHE A 44 0.92 -8.33 -4.03
CA PHE A 44 0.76 -7.24 -4.99
C PHE A 44 1.70 -6.07 -4.69
N LEU A 45 1.77 -5.66 -3.42
CA LEU A 45 2.67 -4.60 -2.99
C LEU A 45 4.14 -4.99 -3.20
N GLN A 46 4.52 -6.24 -2.90
CA GLN A 46 5.89 -6.72 -3.07
C GLN A 46 6.35 -6.69 -4.53
N LYS A 47 5.42 -6.86 -5.48
CA LYS A 47 5.73 -6.74 -6.93
C LYS A 47 5.88 -5.30 -7.40
N ARG A 48 5.25 -4.34 -6.73
CA ARG A 48 5.16 -2.93 -7.15
C ARG A 48 6.07 -1.99 -6.38
N THR A 49 6.46 -2.37 -5.16
CA THR A 49 7.23 -1.54 -4.23
C THR A 49 8.40 -2.34 -3.67
N ASN A 50 9.52 -1.65 -3.45
CA ASN A 50 10.66 -2.25 -2.77
C ASN A 50 10.44 -2.16 -1.25
N PHE A 51 10.21 -3.30 -0.62
CA PHE A 51 10.17 -3.40 0.83
C PHE A 51 11.59 -3.39 1.38
N THR A 52 11.94 -2.35 2.14
CA THR A 52 13.24 -2.27 2.82
C THR A 52 13.24 -3.07 4.13
N ALA A 53 12.07 -3.21 4.76
CA ALA A 53 11.88 -4.07 5.92
C ALA A 53 10.84 -5.16 5.64
N LYS A 54 10.93 -6.28 6.39
CA LYS A 54 9.98 -7.39 6.27
C LYS A 54 8.58 -6.94 6.68
N PRO A 55 7.54 -7.14 5.85
CA PRO A 55 6.17 -6.80 6.22
C PRO A 55 5.69 -7.68 7.37
N ILE A 56 4.99 -7.08 8.34
CA ILE A 56 4.41 -7.77 9.49
C ILE A 56 2.90 -7.87 9.26
N ILE A 57 2.40 -9.08 9.03
CA ILE A 57 0.97 -9.34 8.91
C ILE A 57 0.54 -10.24 10.05
N LYS A 58 -0.53 -9.85 10.76
CA LYS A 58 -1.16 -10.69 11.79
C LYS A 58 -2.67 -10.70 11.63
N VAL A 59 -3.27 -11.85 11.89
CA VAL A 59 -4.71 -12.05 12.03
C VAL A 59 -4.92 -12.79 13.34
N GLN A 60 -5.66 -12.18 14.25
CA GLN A 60 -5.91 -12.70 15.59
C GLN A 60 -7.42 -12.92 15.74
N PRO A 61 -7.93 -14.14 15.50
CA PRO A 61 -9.33 -14.44 15.77
C PRO A 61 -9.59 -14.49 17.27
N VAL A 62 -10.73 -13.95 17.69
CA VAL A 62 -11.29 -14.03 19.05
C VAL A 62 -12.60 -14.79 18.93
N PHE A 63 -12.75 -15.90 19.64
CA PHE A 63 -13.94 -16.75 19.55
C PHE A 63 -14.90 -16.46 20.70
N GLY A 64 -16.20 -16.40 20.40
CA GLY A 64 -17.24 -16.23 21.42
C GLY A 64 -17.41 -14.79 21.92
N GLU A 65 -16.71 -13.82 21.34
CA GLU A 65 -16.87 -12.40 21.64
C GLU A 65 -16.88 -11.61 20.33
N LYS A 66 -17.87 -10.72 20.18
CA LYS A 66 -17.95 -9.82 19.04
C LYS A 66 -16.94 -8.68 19.21
N LYS A 67 -15.87 -8.71 18.43
CA LYS A 67 -14.78 -7.73 18.48
C LYS A 67 -14.26 -7.43 17.09
N LEU A 68 -13.86 -6.19 16.84
CA LEU A 68 -13.16 -5.82 15.61
C LEU A 68 -12.17 -4.70 15.92
N ASP A 69 -10.89 -4.99 15.70
CA ASP A 69 -9.78 -4.07 15.91
C ASP A 69 -8.78 -4.26 14.76
N ILE A 70 -8.45 -3.17 14.08
CA ILE A 70 -7.58 -3.18 12.89
C ILE A 70 -6.47 -2.16 13.10
N ASP A 71 -5.25 -2.65 13.29
CA ASP A 71 -4.03 -1.84 13.40
C ASP A 71 -3.24 -1.94 12.10
N PHE A 72 -3.33 -0.88 11.30
CA PHE A 72 -2.64 -0.75 10.02
C PHE A 72 -1.64 0.41 10.08
N GLN A 73 -0.36 0.11 9.91
CA GLN A 73 0.74 1.07 9.86
C GLN A 73 1.58 0.83 8.61
N CYS A 74 1.77 1.88 7.82
CA CYS A 74 2.64 1.83 6.66
C CYS A 74 3.49 3.10 6.55
N ILE A 75 4.77 2.95 6.22
CA ILE A 75 5.71 4.03 5.99
C ILE A 75 6.27 3.86 4.57
N PHE A 76 5.93 4.81 3.70
CA PHE A 76 6.43 4.87 2.34
C PHE A 76 7.41 6.04 2.21
N SER A 77 8.59 5.76 1.64
CA SER A 77 9.61 6.73 1.33
C SER A 77 9.75 6.90 -0.17
N ILE A 78 9.56 8.13 -0.62
CA ILE A 78 9.65 8.49 -2.04
C ILE A 78 10.99 9.19 -2.27
N LYS A 79 11.86 8.58 -3.08
CA LYS A 79 13.12 9.22 -3.51
C LYS A 79 12.81 10.27 -4.58
N LEU A 80 12.67 11.54 -4.18
CA LEU A 80 12.42 12.69 -5.08
C LEU A 80 13.63 13.09 -5.95
N GLY A 81 14.77 12.40 -5.86
CA GLY A 81 16.02 12.79 -6.51
C GLY A 81 15.95 12.97 -8.04
N HIS A 82 15.05 12.25 -8.73
CA HIS A 82 14.81 12.43 -10.17
C HIS A 82 13.78 13.51 -10.52
N LEU A 83 12.90 13.88 -9.58
CA LEU A 83 11.87 14.91 -9.79
C LEU A 83 12.48 16.32 -9.85
N ILE A 84 13.55 16.57 -9.09
CA ILE A 84 14.31 17.83 -9.11
C ILE A 84 15.05 18.03 -10.43
N ASN A 85 15.55 16.94 -11.04
CA ASN A 85 16.22 17.04 -12.34
C ASN A 85 15.22 17.30 -13.49
N ALA A 86 14.01 16.72 -13.41
CA ALA A 86 12.93 16.99 -14.37
C ALA A 86 12.39 18.43 -14.28
N SER A 87 12.40 19.05 -13.10
CA SER A 87 11.95 20.44 -12.93
C SER A 87 12.89 21.44 -13.63
N LYS A 88 14.19 21.12 -13.78
CA LYS A 88 15.09 21.95 -14.59
C LYS A 88 14.75 21.93 -16.08
N TYR A 89 14.25 20.82 -16.63
CA TYR A 89 13.87 20.74 -18.05
C TYR A 89 12.51 21.40 -18.33
N VAL A 90 11.54 21.23 -17.43
CA VAL A 90 10.19 21.80 -17.61
C VAL A 90 10.19 23.32 -17.42
N PHE A 91 11.04 23.86 -16.54
CA PHE A 91 11.14 25.30 -16.33
C PHE A 91 11.91 26.03 -17.45
N PHE A 92 12.73 25.32 -18.24
CA PHE A 92 13.51 25.91 -19.34
C PHE A 92 12.82 25.80 -20.72
N SER A 93 11.77 24.97 -20.86
CA SER A 93 10.93 24.97 -22.05
C SER A 93 9.87 26.06 -21.97
N LYS A 94 10.11 27.14 -22.73
CA LYS A 94 9.27 28.34 -22.85
C LYS A 94 7.75 28.04 -22.91
N PRO A 95 6.90 28.92 -22.37
CA PRO A 95 5.46 28.86 -22.60
C PRO A 95 5.20 29.03 -24.11
N LYS A 96 4.80 27.96 -24.80
CA LYS A 96 4.35 28.03 -26.19
C LYS A 96 2.87 28.39 -26.16
N GLU A 97 2.64 29.67 -26.36
CA GLU A 97 1.38 30.37 -26.48
C GLU A 97 0.36 29.62 -27.38
N VAL A 98 -0.76 29.21 -26.77
CA VAL A 98 -1.87 28.54 -27.44
C VAL A 98 -2.64 29.57 -28.26
N ARG A 99 -2.30 29.65 -29.55
CA ARG A 99 -3.03 30.45 -30.54
C ARG A 99 -4.38 29.80 -30.83
N ARG A 100 -5.43 30.43 -30.29
CA ARG A 100 -6.85 30.21 -30.54
C ARG A 100 -7.20 30.65 -31.98
N HIS A 101 -7.74 29.75 -32.80
CA HIS A 101 -8.51 30.04 -34.02
C HIS A 101 -9.61 28.96 -34.05
N VAL A 102 -10.88 29.28 -33.72
CA VAL A 102 -11.90 29.85 -34.62
C VAL A 102 -11.96 29.10 -35.93
#